data_AF-A0A4R1X5S5-F1
#
_entry.id   AF-A0A4R1X5S5-F1
#
_cell.length_a   1.000
_cell.length_b   1.000
_cell.length_c   1.000
_cell.angle_alpha   90.00
_cell.angle_beta   90.00
_cell.angle_gamma   90.00
#
_symmetry.space_group_name_H-M   'P 1'
#
loop_
_entity.id
_entity.type
_entity.pdbx_description
1 polymer ?
#
loop_
_entity_poly.entity_id
_entity_poly.type
_entity_poly.pdbx_seq_one_letter_code
_entity_poly.pdbx_strand_id
1 'polypeptide(L)'
;MDALLDFIVEAKSKTYVGDNVPSAACRPASHDIAYERGAWRYLDSYFGGTDFLGQEVVWWKGEPVWAMNYYGRVLCPTSSTRS
;
A
#
# COMPACT_ATOMS: atom_id res chain seq x y z
N MET A 1 1.79 13.96 -16.68
CA MET A 1 1.17 13.97 -15.35
C MET A 1 0.08 12.92 -15.28
N ASP A 2 -0.77 12.85 -16.31
CA ASP A 2 -1.89 11.91 -16.43
C ASP A 2 -1.47 10.44 -16.28
N ALA A 3 -0.43 9.99 -16.97
CA ALA A 3 0.02 8.58 -16.89
C ALA A 3 0.45 8.11 -15.47
N LEU A 4 1.02 9.02 -14.66
CA LEU A 4 1.39 8.69 -13.26
C LEU A 4 0.14 8.60 -12.39
N LEU A 5 -0.79 9.55 -12.53
CA LEU A 5 -2.06 9.54 -11.80
C LEU A 5 -2.88 8.30 -12.15
N ASP A 6 -3.00 7.99 -13.45
CA ASP A 6 -3.70 6.81 -13.95
C ASP A 6 -3.10 5.53 -13.35
N PHE A 7 -1.77 5.43 -13.32
CA PHE A 7 -1.10 4.28 -12.70
C PHE A 7 -1.35 4.21 -11.18
N ILE A 8 -1.31 5.32 -10.46
CA ILE A 8 -1.60 5.34 -9.01
C ILE A 8 -3.03 4.87 -8.73
N VAL A 9 -4.01 5.38 -9.49
CA VAL A 9 -5.43 4.99 -9.33
C VAL A 9 -5.64 3.51 -9.65
N GLU A 10 -5.06 3.04 -10.75
CA GLU A 10 -5.10 1.64 -11.16
C GLU A 10 -4.47 0.73 -10.10
N ALA A 11 -3.23 1.05 -9.68
CA ALA A 11 -2.49 0.29 -8.68
C ALA A 11 -3.30 0.17 -7.38
N LYS A 12 -3.79 1.30 -6.85
CA LYS A 12 -4.64 1.31 -5.64
C LYS A 12 -5.91 0.48 -5.80
N SER A 13 -6.57 0.54 -6.96
CA SER A 13 -7.77 -0.27 -7.21
C SER A 13 -7.46 -1.78 -7.17
N LYS A 14 -6.31 -2.18 -7.70
CA LYS A 14 -5.85 -3.57 -7.71
C LYS A 14 -5.33 -4.00 -6.34
N THR A 15 -4.75 -3.09 -5.56
CA THR A 15 -4.18 -3.38 -4.24
C THR A 15 -5.15 -3.33 -3.07
N TYR A 16 -6.22 -2.55 -3.18
CA TYR A 16 -7.21 -2.40 -2.12
C TYR A 16 -8.41 -3.34 -2.26
N VAL A 17 -8.81 -3.69 -3.48
CA VAL A 17 -10.06 -4.43 -3.77
C VAL A 17 -9.82 -5.89 -4.17
N GLY A 18 -8.58 -6.30 -4.46
CA GLY A 18 -8.25 -7.63 -4.95
C GLY A 18 -7.74 -8.59 -3.86
N ASP A 19 -7.97 -9.88 -4.07
CA ASP A 19 -7.33 -11.03 -3.38
C ASP A 19 -5.82 -11.06 -3.61
N ASN A 20 -5.11 -9.97 -3.30
CA ASN A 20 -3.70 -9.88 -3.61
C ASN A 20 -2.90 -10.82 -2.72
N VAL A 21 -2.12 -11.64 -3.41
CA VAL A 21 -1.10 -12.47 -2.80
C VAL A 21 -0.10 -11.52 -2.12
N PRO A 22 0.10 -11.64 -0.80
CA PRO A 22 1.09 -10.85 -0.09
C PRO A 22 2.46 -10.96 -0.78
N SER A 23 3.12 -9.83 -1.01
CA SER A 23 4.51 -9.86 -1.46
C SER A 23 5.41 -10.34 -0.32
N ALA A 24 6.58 -10.87 -0.67
CA ALA A 24 7.65 -11.06 0.31
C ALA A 24 7.93 -9.71 0.98
N ALA A 25 7.96 -9.71 2.31
CA ALA A 25 8.23 -8.53 3.10
C ALA A 25 9.65 -8.02 2.81
N CYS A 26 9.77 -6.79 2.33
CA CYS A 26 11.04 -6.13 2.09
C CYS A 26 11.72 -5.67 3.39
N ARG A 27 10.94 -5.55 4.47
CA ARG A 27 11.40 -5.19 5.81
C ARG A 27 10.86 -6.21 6.82
N PRO A 28 11.59 -6.49 7.92
CA PRO A 28 11.09 -7.41 8.94
C PRO A 28 9.69 -7.02 9.42
N ALA A 29 8.74 -7.96 9.31
CA ALA A 29 7.34 -7.80 9.71
C ALA A 29 6.53 -6.69 8.99
N SER A 30 6.96 -6.25 7.80
CA SER A 30 6.11 -5.40 6.96
C SER A 30 5.04 -6.21 6.22
N HIS A 31 3.88 -5.59 6.04
CA HIS A 31 2.87 -6.03 5.09
C HIS A 31 3.11 -5.29 3.78
N ASP A 32 3.47 -6.05 2.74
CA ASP A 32 3.85 -5.50 1.46
C ASP A 32 2.87 -5.93 0.38
N ILE A 33 2.33 -4.94 -0.32
CA ILE A 33 1.43 -5.13 -1.44
C ILE A 33 2.06 -4.46 -2.66
N ALA A 34 2.48 -5.28 -3.62
CA ALA A 34 3.16 -4.83 -4.82
C ALA A 34 2.21 -4.91 -6.03
N TYR A 35 2.41 -4.00 -6.99
CA TYR A 35 1.75 -4.04 -8.29
C TYR A 35 2.71 -3.56 -9.38
N GLU A 36 2.67 -4.20 -10.55
CA GLU A 36 3.53 -3.87 -11.68
C GLU A 36 2.72 -3.80 -12.98
N ARG A 37 3.02 -2.79 -13.82
CA ARG A 37 2.49 -2.66 -15.18
C ARG A 37 3.57 -2.15 -16.12
N GLY A 38 4.19 -3.08 -16.85
CA GLY A 38 5.30 -2.76 -17.76
C GLY A 38 6.46 -2.13 -17.00
N ALA A 39 6.83 -0.89 -17.33
CA ALA A 39 7.91 -0.18 -16.64
C ALA A 39 7.47 0.54 -15.36
N TRP A 40 6.18 0.47 -15.01
CA TRP A 40 5.67 0.99 -13.75
C TRP A 40 5.70 -0.07 -12.66
N ARG A 41 6.10 0.34 -11.45
CA ARG A 41 6.04 -0.48 -10.24
C ARG A 41 5.47 0.34 -9.10
N TYR A 42 4.65 -0.29 -8.28
CA TYR A 42 4.04 0.24 -7.06
C TYR A 42 4.35 -0.70 -5.90
N LEU A 43 4.64 -0.14 -4.74
CA LEU A 43 4.75 -0.87 -3.49
C LEU A 43 4.07 -0.06 -2.40
N ASP A 44 3.09 -0.67 -1.75
CA ASP A 44 2.58 -0.23 -0.46
C ASP A 44 3.20 -1.12 0.62
N SER A 45 3.89 -0.51 1.58
CA SER A 45 4.54 -1.24 2.66
C SER A 45 4.23 -0.59 3.99
N TYR A 46 3.53 -1.33 4.85
CA TYR A 46 3.06 -0.83 6.14
C TYR A 46 3.28 -1.80 7.29
N PHE A 47 3.17 -1.28 8.51
CA PHE A 47 3.33 -2.01 9.76
C PHE A 47 2.15 -1.76 10.67
N GLY A 48 1.89 -2.72 11.56
CA GLY A 48 0.90 -2.59 12.62
C GLY A 48 -0.52 -2.91 12.18
N GLY A 49 -1.42 -3.00 13.17
CA GLY A 49 -2.84 -3.30 12.96
C GLY A 49 -3.75 -2.17 13.46
N THR A 50 -3.69 -1.86 14.76
CA THR A 50 -4.48 -0.79 15.41
C THR A 50 -3.82 0.58 15.29
N ASP A 51 -2.51 0.64 15.51
CA ASP A 51 -1.65 1.77 15.14
C ASP A 51 -0.85 1.33 13.92
N PHE A 52 -1.03 2.02 12.80
CA PHE A 52 -0.37 1.64 11.55
C PHE A 52 0.41 2.80 10.95
N LEU A 53 1.53 2.46 10.33
CA LEU A 53 2.38 3.37 9.59
C LEU A 53 2.77 2.72 8.28
N GLY A 54 2.78 3.48 7.20
CA GLY A 54 3.12 2.92 5.90
C GLY A 54 3.62 3.96 4.91
N GLN A 55 4.17 3.42 3.84
CA GLN A 55 4.69 4.20 2.72
C GLN A 55 4.27 3.54 1.42
N GLU A 56 3.77 4.36 0.51
CA GLU A 56 3.58 4.00 -0.89
C GLU A 56 4.71 4.59 -1.73
N VAL A 57 5.21 3.84 -2.70
CA VAL A 57 6.20 4.31 -3.66
C VAL A 57 5.85 3.83 -5.05
N VAL A 58 5.99 4.73 -6.03
CA VAL A 58 5.88 4.43 -7.46
C VAL A 58 7.23 4.64 -8.12
N TRP A 59 7.66 3.64 -8.89
CA TRP A 59 8.81 3.71 -9.77
C TRP A 59 8.38 3.70 -11.23
N TRP A 60 9.11 4.45 -12.06
CA TRP A 60 9.07 4.37 -13.52
C TRP A 60 10.45 4.01 -14.04
N LYS A 61 10.57 2.88 -14.74
CA LYS A 61 11.85 2.35 -15.26
C LYS A 61 12.93 2.22 -14.16
N GLY A 62 12.51 1.85 -12.96
CA GLY A 62 13.41 1.69 -11.80
C GLY A 62 13.69 2.96 -11.01
N GLU A 63 13.30 4.14 -11.50
CA GLU A 63 13.50 5.41 -10.80
C GLU A 63 12.26 5.78 -9.98
N PRO A 64 12.40 6.14 -8.69
CA PRO A 64 11.27 6.57 -7.87
C PRO A 64 10.76 7.92 -8.37
N VAL A 65 9.48 7.99 -8.72
CA VAL A 65 8.86 9.22 -9.27
C VAL A 65 7.77 9.79 -8.38
N TRP A 66 7.26 9.01 -7.42
CA TRP A 66 6.29 9.47 -6.44
C TRP A 66 6.36 8.61 -5.18
N ALA A 67 6.12 9.24 -4.03
CA ALA A 67 5.98 8.54 -2.76
C ALA A 67 5.00 9.28 -1.85
N MET A 68 4.38 8.54 -0.93
CA MET A 68 3.50 9.06 0.10
C MET A 68 3.70 8.29 1.40
N ASN A 69 3.77 9.03 2.51
CA ASN A 69 3.82 8.45 3.85
C ASN A 69 2.49 8.68 4.54
N TYR A 70 2.04 7.67 5.29
CA TYR A 70 0.82 7.75 6.07
C TYR A 70 1.00 7.12 7.45
N TYR A 71 0.22 7.65 8.40
CA TYR A 71 0.13 7.14 9.75
C TYR A 71 -1.32 7.24 10.21
N GLY A 72 -1.82 6.19 10.86
CA GLY A 72 -3.17 6.12 11.37
C GLY A 72 -3.26 5.35 12.68
N ARG A 73 -4.29 5.66 13.45
CA ARG A 73 -4.63 4.98 14.70
C ARG A 73 -6.13 4.77 14.76
N VAL A 74 -6.55 3.59 15.18
CA VAL A 74 -7.94 3.29 15.52
C VAL A 74 -8.26 3.89 16.90
N LEU A 75 -9.08 4.94 16.94
CA LEU A 75 -9.38 5.69 18.18
C LEU A 75 -10.46 5.03 19.07
N CYS A 76 -11.27 4.13 18.51
CA CYS A 76 -12.27 3.39 19.25
C CYS A 76 -12.39 1.97 18.67
N PRO A 77 -11.80 0.94 19.30
CA PRO A 77 -12.11 -0.43 18.96
C PRO A 77 -13.49 -0.71 19.55
N THR A 78 -14.55 -0.63 18.75
CA THR A 78 -15.88 -1.02 19.23
C THR A 78 -15.80 -2.47 19.69
N SER A 79 -15.83 -2.69 21.01
CA SER A 79 -16.06 -4.00 21.58
C SER A 79 -17.47 -4.41 21.20
N SER A 80 -17.59 -5.26 20.18
CA SER A 80 -18.82 -5.99 19.95
C SER A 80 -19.00 -7.00 21.08
N THR A 81 -19.38 -6.52 22.27
CA THR A 81 -20.00 -7.34 23.30
C THR A 81 -21.37 -7.70 22.77
N ARG A 82 -21.46 -8.86 22.11
CA ARG A 82 -22.73 -9.51 21.80
C ARG A 82 -23.44 -9.77 23.13
N SER A 83 -24.61 -9.16 23.30
CA SER A 83 -25.60 -9.51 24.33
C SER A 83 -26.11 -10.93 24.11
#